data_AF-A0AAN6G877-F1
#
_entry.id   AF-A0AAN6G877-F1
#
_cell.length_a   1.000
_cell.length_b   1.000
_cell.length_c   1.000
_cell.angle_alpha   90.00
_cell.angle_beta   90.00
_cell.angle_gamma   90.00
#
_symmetry.space_group_name_H-M   'P 1'
#
loop_
_entity.id
_entity.type
_entity.pdbx_description
1 polymer ?
#
loop_
_entity_poly.entity_id
_entity_poly.type
_entity_poly.pdbx_seq_one_letter_code
_entity_poly.pdbx_strand_id
1 'polypeptide(L)'
;MVTVTNSKQQLALVSAADCIFTISDSALPHAMLSASRILRTSASSAVRAAAAATAGPSVSTPSIAPRTKQTTEIFGIDVHPSPLTELRDTYSRTLSTLQALPQGTVYRQATEALTNHRLSVVESALGQGKIVDEDAIKTVEDKLELGQIEEVIMQAHDELGLAAKMIEWKAFEPLEHTPAPGQWKYFDMREESGEGEQ
;
A
#
# COMPACT_ATOMS: atom_id res chain seq x y z
N MET A 1 -45.26 -27.90 7.22
CA MET A 1 -45.22 -28.00 8.70
C MET A 1 -43.76 -27.88 9.10
N VAL A 2 -43.41 -26.74 9.70
CA VAL A 2 -42.06 -26.30 10.06
C VAL A 2 -41.64 -26.93 11.37
N THR A 3 -40.38 -27.36 11.52
CA THR A 3 -39.66 -27.16 12.79
C THR A 3 -38.18 -26.86 12.51
N VAL A 4 -37.82 -25.62 12.81
CA VAL A 4 -36.47 -25.10 13.00
C VAL A 4 -36.03 -25.49 14.41
N THR A 5 -34.79 -25.95 14.61
CA THR A 5 -34.18 -25.99 15.94
C THR A 5 -32.93 -25.09 15.95
N ASN A 6 -33.03 -24.08 16.81
CA ASN A 6 -32.12 -22.98 17.03
C ASN A 6 -31.27 -23.32 18.25
N SER A 7 -29.93 -23.33 18.11
CA SER A 7 -29.01 -23.49 19.23
C SER A 7 -28.47 -22.13 19.63
N LYS A 8 -29.03 -21.60 20.71
CA LYS A 8 -28.63 -20.35 21.37
C LYS A 8 -27.96 -20.72 22.68
N GLN A 9 -26.93 -19.93 23.03
CA GLN A 9 -26.26 -19.72 24.32
C GLN A 9 -24.82 -20.24 24.41
N GLN A 10 -23.87 -19.31 24.57
CA GLN A 10 -23.11 -19.17 25.83
C GLN A 10 -22.50 -17.74 25.97
N LEU A 11 -22.71 -17.18 27.16
CA LEU A 11 -22.13 -16.05 27.93
C LEU A 11 -20.86 -15.35 27.39
N ALA A 12 -20.79 -14.02 27.29
CA ALA A 12 -20.69 -12.97 28.33
C ALA A 12 -19.34 -12.92 29.07
N LEU A 13 -18.64 -11.77 28.98
CA LEU A 13 -17.99 -11.05 30.09
C LEU A 13 -17.43 -9.70 29.62
N VAL A 14 -17.80 -8.65 30.35
CA VAL A 14 -17.44 -7.24 30.19
C VAL A 14 -16.27 -6.94 31.13
N SER A 15 -15.25 -6.21 30.69
CA SER A 15 -14.23 -5.65 31.59
C SER A 15 -13.85 -4.24 31.13
N ALA A 16 -14.33 -3.26 31.88
CA ALA A 16 -13.89 -1.88 31.85
C ALA A 16 -12.80 -1.71 32.91
N ALA A 17 -11.70 -1.05 32.56
CA ALA A 17 -10.68 -0.60 33.50
C ALA A 17 -10.44 0.89 33.26
N ASP A 18 -10.93 1.67 34.21
CA ASP A 18 -10.59 3.05 34.47
C ASP A 18 -9.08 3.21 34.70
N CYS A 19 -8.46 4.19 34.03
CA CYS A 19 -7.18 4.74 34.42
C CYS A 19 -7.27 6.28 34.38
N ILE A 20 -7.67 6.83 35.53
CA ILE A 20 -7.55 8.26 35.85
C ILE A 20 -6.06 8.51 36.15
N PHE A 21 -5.40 9.33 35.34
CA PHE A 21 -4.07 9.85 35.65
C PHE A 21 -4.09 11.38 35.69
N THR A 22 -4.06 11.89 36.92
CA THR A 22 -3.95 13.30 37.29
C THR A 22 -2.49 13.65 37.57
N ILE A 23 -1.86 14.50 36.77
CA ILE A 23 -0.62 15.25 37.06
C ILE A 23 -0.62 16.44 36.09
N SER A 24 -0.20 17.67 36.37
CA SER A 24 -0.02 18.48 37.57
C SER A 24 0.26 19.88 36.99
N ASP A 25 -0.30 20.87 37.66
CA ASP A 25 -0.07 22.29 37.49
C ASP A 25 1.43 22.64 37.62
N SER A 26 1.97 23.47 36.73
CA SER A 26 3.13 24.32 37.06
C SER A 26 3.22 25.56 36.16
N ALA A 27 3.16 26.69 36.84
CA ALA A 27 3.14 28.05 36.36
C ALA A 27 4.36 28.53 35.57
N LEU A 28 4.08 29.48 34.68
CA LEU A 28 5.01 30.43 34.07
C LEU A 28 5.54 31.43 35.12
N PRO A 29 6.77 31.94 34.93
CA PRO A 29 7.02 33.34 35.27
C PRO A 29 7.46 34.17 34.07
N HIS A 30 6.73 35.27 33.87
CA HIS A 30 7.09 36.43 33.07
C HIS A 30 8.15 37.31 33.76
N ALA A 31 8.82 38.10 32.92
CA ALA A 31 9.59 39.33 33.23
C ALA A 31 11.09 39.10 33.53
N MET A 32 12.04 39.96 33.14
CA MET A 32 12.01 41.38 32.80
C MET A 32 13.07 41.76 31.75
N LEU A 33 12.79 42.86 31.04
CA LEU A 33 13.73 43.71 30.33
C LEU A 33 14.91 44.14 31.21
N SER A 34 16.11 44.21 30.62
CA SER A 34 17.13 45.18 31.04
C SER A 34 17.93 45.65 29.82
N ALA A 35 18.13 46.96 29.77
CA ALA A 35 18.65 47.71 28.64
C ALA A 35 20.15 48.00 28.76
N SER A 36 20.72 48.37 27.61
CA SER A 36 21.88 49.26 27.43
C SER A 36 23.27 48.66 27.15
N ARG A 37 23.60 48.67 25.85
CA ARG A 37 24.79 49.22 25.17
C ARG A 37 26.10 49.33 25.97
N ILE A 38 27.19 48.82 25.38
CA ILE A 38 28.50 49.50 25.21
C ILE A 38 29.23 48.85 24.02
N LEU A 39 29.64 49.65 23.03
CA LEU A 39 30.58 49.28 21.97
C LEU A 39 32.00 49.20 22.54
N ARG A 40 32.79 48.19 22.14
CA ARG A 40 34.26 48.27 22.09
C ARG A 40 34.84 47.48 20.91
N THR A 41 36.00 47.95 20.51
CA THR A 41 36.67 47.90 19.21
C THR A 41 37.59 46.68 19.01
N SER A 42 37.77 46.34 17.73
CA SER A 42 38.91 45.64 17.08
C SER A 42 39.98 44.94 17.93
N ALA A 43 40.24 43.66 17.61
CA ALA A 43 41.57 43.17 17.24
C ALA A 43 41.47 41.71 16.74
N SER A 44 41.99 41.46 15.54
CA SER A 44 42.13 40.13 14.95
C SER A 44 43.15 39.30 15.74
N SER A 45 42.77 38.09 16.12
CA SER A 45 43.74 37.02 16.38
C SER A 45 43.14 35.68 16.00
N ALA A 46 43.79 35.03 15.04
CA ALA A 46 43.40 33.76 14.46
C ALA A 46 43.60 32.62 15.47
N VAL A 47 42.51 32.04 15.95
CA VAL A 47 42.55 30.77 16.67
C VAL A 47 42.22 29.67 15.67
N ARG A 48 43.19 28.77 15.49
CA ARG A 48 43.06 27.54 14.69
C ARG A 48 41.85 26.74 15.20
N ALA A 49 40.81 26.63 14.36
CA ALA A 49 39.74 25.68 14.55
C ALA A 49 40.27 24.27 14.24
N ALA A 50 40.48 23.47 15.28
CA ALA A 50 40.52 22.02 15.14
C ALA A 50 39.09 21.56 14.86
N ALA A 51 38.78 21.28 13.60
CA ALA A 51 37.52 20.66 13.21
C ALA A 51 37.54 19.20 13.71
N ALA A 52 37.00 18.98 14.91
CA ALA A 52 36.59 17.68 15.37
C ALA A 52 35.44 17.22 14.46
N ALA A 53 35.71 16.25 13.58
CA ALA A 53 34.69 15.60 12.78
C ALA A 53 33.75 14.84 13.72
N THR A 54 32.62 15.46 14.09
CA THR A 54 31.48 14.76 14.66
C THR A 54 30.89 13.91 13.54
N ALA A 55 31.25 12.62 13.51
CA ALA A 55 30.59 11.63 12.68
C ALA A 55 29.09 11.65 12.99
N GLY A 56 28.29 12.09 12.01
CA GLY A 56 26.85 11.94 12.07
C GLY A 56 26.43 10.47 12.12
N PRO A 57 25.20 10.15 12.52
CA PRO A 57 24.70 8.79 12.51
C PRO A 57 24.78 8.22 11.10
N SER A 58 25.61 7.19 10.92
CA SER A 58 25.72 6.43 9.68
C SER A 58 24.39 5.70 9.46
N VAL A 59 23.56 6.25 8.58
CA VAL A 59 22.39 5.54 8.05
C VAL A 59 22.95 4.32 7.31
N SER A 60 22.76 3.14 7.89
CA SER A 60 23.07 1.87 7.24
C SER A 60 22.12 1.70 6.06
N THR A 61 22.48 2.24 4.90
CA THR A 61 21.79 1.92 3.66
C THR A 61 21.95 0.41 3.42
N PRO A 62 20.85 -0.34 3.24
CA PRO A 62 20.97 -1.76 2.90
C PRO A 62 21.81 -1.88 1.62
N SER A 63 22.82 -2.76 1.66
CA SER A 63 23.71 -3.03 0.53
C SER A 63 22.90 -3.70 -0.58
N ILE A 64 22.47 -2.91 -1.56
CA ILE A 64 21.81 -3.40 -2.78
C ILE A 64 22.90 -4.00 -3.67
N ALA A 65 22.83 -5.30 -3.94
CA ALA A 65 23.67 -5.90 -4.97
C ALA A 65 23.23 -5.41 -6.36
N PRO A 66 24.16 -5.08 -7.27
CA PRO A 66 23.80 -4.69 -8.62
C PRO A 66 23.15 -5.86 -9.36
N ARG A 67 22.08 -5.58 -10.12
CA ARG A 67 21.40 -6.54 -10.99
C ARG A 67 22.37 -7.07 -12.05
N THR A 68 22.31 -8.38 -12.30
CA THR A 68 23.13 -9.02 -13.34
C THR A 68 22.41 -9.05 -14.70
N LYS A 69 21.07 -9.08 -14.68
CA LYS A 69 20.23 -9.04 -15.90
C LYS A 69 20.46 -7.74 -16.67
N GLN A 70 20.78 -7.85 -17.96
CA GLN A 70 21.10 -6.71 -18.83
C GLN A 70 19.88 -6.16 -19.56
N THR A 71 18.96 -7.03 -19.95
CA THR A 71 17.73 -6.68 -20.69
C THR A 71 16.59 -7.61 -20.27
N THR A 72 15.36 -7.14 -20.41
CA THR A 72 14.12 -7.91 -20.24
C THR A 72 13.70 -8.63 -21.51
N GLU A 73 14.37 -8.37 -22.64
CA GLU A 73 13.98 -8.86 -23.97
C GLU A 73 12.58 -8.40 -24.44
N ILE A 74 11.97 -7.46 -23.72
CA ILE A 74 10.69 -6.84 -24.05
C ILE A 74 10.94 -5.36 -24.36
N PHE A 75 10.39 -4.88 -25.47
CA PHE A 75 10.58 -3.49 -25.88
C PHE A 75 9.90 -2.52 -24.91
N GLY A 76 10.62 -1.48 -24.49
CA GLY A 76 10.08 -0.42 -23.63
C GLY A 76 9.99 -0.77 -22.14
N ILE A 77 10.55 -1.90 -21.70
CA ILE A 77 10.62 -2.30 -20.30
C ILE A 77 12.08 -2.42 -19.87
N ASP A 78 12.55 -1.43 -19.11
CA ASP A 78 13.93 -1.42 -18.59
C ASP A 78 14.08 -2.32 -17.36
N VAL A 79 15.30 -2.81 -17.14
CA VAL A 79 15.63 -3.63 -15.97
C VAL A 79 15.61 -2.77 -14.70
N HIS A 80 14.75 -3.14 -13.74
CA HIS A 80 14.65 -2.42 -12.48
C HIS A 80 15.77 -2.82 -11.50
N PRO A 81 16.44 -1.86 -10.81
CA PRO A 81 17.58 -2.15 -9.92
C PRO A 81 17.19 -2.93 -8.64
N SER A 82 16.01 -2.66 -8.08
CA SER A 82 15.55 -3.28 -6.82
C SER A 82 14.05 -3.61 -6.86
N PRO A 83 13.64 -4.61 -7.67
CA PRO A 83 12.22 -4.85 -7.99
C PRO A 83 11.38 -5.30 -6.78
N LEU A 84 11.94 -6.14 -5.89
CA LEU A 84 11.18 -6.67 -4.75
C LEU A 84 10.81 -5.60 -3.72
N THR A 85 11.70 -4.63 -3.49
CA THR A 85 11.43 -3.50 -2.60
C THR A 85 10.31 -2.62 -3.17
N GLU A 86 10.37 -2.32 -4.47
CA GLU A 86 9.34 -1.52 -5.16
C GLU A 86 7.97 -2.21 -5.12
N LEU A 87 7.93 -3.53 -5.33
CA LEU A 87 6.69 -4.31 -5.25
C LEU A 87 6.09 -4.28 -3.84
N ARG A 88 6.90 -4.50 -2.81
CA ARG A 88 6.43 -4.42 -1.41
C ARG A 88 5.82 -3.06 -1.12
N ASP A 89 6.51 -1.99 -1.52
CA ASP A 89 6.08 -0.62 -1.24
C ASP A 89 4.80 -0.27 -2.02
N THR A 90 4.72 -0.68 -3.28
CA THR A 90 3.54 -0.48 -4.13
C THR A 90 2.34 -1.26 -3.60
N TYR A 91 2.49 -2.54 -3.25
CA TYR A 91 1.39 -3.33 -2.67
C TYR A 91 0.92 -2.79 -1.31
N SER A 92 1.84 -2.36 -0.45
CA SER A 92 1.49 -1.73 0.82
C SER A 92 0.68 -0.45 0.60
N ARG A 93 1.07 0.34 -0.40
CA ARG A 93 0.32 1.53 -0.81
C ARG A 93 -1.05 1.17 -1.38
N THR A 94 -1.16 0.13 -2.21
CA THR A 94 -2.44 -0.36 -2.73
C THR A 94 -3.38 -0.77 -1.61
N LEU A 95 -2.91 -1.56 -0.64
CA LEU A 95 -3.70 -1.94 0.54
C LEU A 95 -4.16 -0.72 1.35
N SER A 96 -3.31 0.29 1.50
CA SER A 96 -3.69 1.55 2.14
C SER A 96 -4.77 2.31 1.37
N THR A 97 -4.68 2.35 0.03
CA THR A 97 -5.69 3.01 -0.83
C THR A 97 -7.04 2.29 -0.77
N LEU A 98 -7.02 0.94 -0.75
CA LEU A 98 -8.24 0.12 -0.69
C LEU A 98 -9.04 0.33 0.61
N GLN A 99 -8.41 0.80 1.70
CA GLN A 99 -9.11 1.11 2.95
C GLN A 99 -10.17 2.22 2.80
N ALA A 100 -10.05 3.09 1.78
CA ALA A 100 -11.03 4.12 1.49
C ALA A 100 -12.35 3.55 0.90
N LEU A 101 -12.33 2.35 0.32
CA LEU A 101 -13.50 1.70 -0.23
C LEU A 101 -14.30 0.97 0.86
N PRO A 102 -15.64 0.80 0.75
CA PRO A 102 -16.40 0.02 1.72
C PRO A 102 -16.00 -1.47 1.73
N GLN A 103 -15.98 -2.10 2.91
CA GLN A 103 -15.58 -3.53 3.09
C GLN A 103 -16.48 -4.53 2.35
N GLY A 104 -17.75 -4.17 2.09
CA GLY A 104 -18.70 -5.03 1.38
C GLY A 104 -18.50 -5.08 -0.13
N THR A 105 -17.59 -4.30 -0.70
CA THR A 105 -17.39 -4.26 -2.15
C THR A 105 -16.60 -5.46 -2.64
N VAL A 106 -17.11 -6.15 -3.66
CA VAL A 106 -16.46 -7.35 -4.25
C VAL A 106 -15.08 -7.01 -4.78
N TYR A 107 -14.93 -5.84 -5.41
CA TYR A 107 -13.64 -5.35 -5.91
C TYR A 107 -12.58 -5.26 -4.79
N ARG A 108 -12.91 -4.62 -3.66
CA ARG A 108 -12.00 -4.51 -2.52
C ARG A 108 -11.61 -5.88 -1.97
N GLN A 109 -12.57 -6.78 -1.80
CA GLN A 109 -12.31 -8.12 -1.25
C GLN A 109 -11.39 -8.94 -2.16
N ALA A 110 -11.65 -8.92 -3.47
CA ALA A 110 -10.83 -9.64 -4.45
C ALA A 110 -9.42 -9.07 -4.55
N THR A 111 -9.29 -7.74 -4.60
CA THR A 111 -8.00 -7.05 -4.68
C THR A 111 -7.19 -7.20 -3.40
N GLU A 112 -7.78 -7.05 -2.22
CA GLU A 112 -7.09 -7.30 -0.94
C GLU A 112 -6.57 -8.74 -0.87
N ALA A 113 -7.39 -9.74 -1.23
CA ALA A 113 -6.96 -11.14 -1.20
C ALA A 113 -5.77 -11.40 -2.14
N LEU A 114 -5.85 -10.87 -3.36
CA LEU A 114 -4.79 -11.01 -4.37
C LEU A 114 -3.51 -10.28 -3.95
N THR A 115 -3.62 -9.01 -3.52
CA THR A 115 -2.47 -8.20 -3.10
C THR A 115 -1.81 -8.79 -1.86
N ASN A 116 -2.57 -9.26 -0.87
CA ASN A 116 -2.03 -9.94 0.32
C ASN A 116 -1.27 -11.23 -0.04
N HIS A 117 -1.82 -12.03 -0.97
CA HIS A 117 -1.14 -13.23 -1.45
C HIS A 117 0.21 -12.89 -2.12
N ARG A 118 0.21 -11.91 -3.04
CA ARG A 118 1.45 -11.48 -3.73
C ARG A 118 2.46 -10.88 -2.76
N LEU A 119 2.00 -10.07 -1.82
CA LEU A 119 2.83 -9.46 -0.78
C LEU A 119 3.47 -10.53 0.12
N SER A 120 2.72 -11.57 0.50
CA SER A 120 3.26 -12.71 1.27
C SER A 120 4.40 -13.44 0.54
N VAL A 121 4.29 -13.62 -0.77
CA VAL A 121 5.35 -14.21 -1.60
C VAL A 121 6.59 -13.31 -1.64
N VAL A 122 6.41 -12.00 -1.82
CA VAL A 122 7.51 -11.01 -1.86
C VAL A 122 8.20 -10.90 -0.50
N GLU A 123 7.44 -10.84 0.60
CA GLU A 123 7.99 -10.81 1.96
C GLU A 123 8.75 -12.07 2.32
N SER A 124 8.27 -13.24 1.88
CA SER A 124 8.98 -14.51 2.07
C SER A 124 10.37 -14.52 1.41
N ALA A 125 10.55 -13.77 0.32
CA ALA A 125 11.84 -13.59 -0.34
C ALA A 125 12.72 -12.52 0.33
N LEU A 126 12.13 -11.44 0.85
CA LEU A 126 12.85 -10.35 1.53
C LEU A 126 13.27 -10.70 2.97
N GLY A 127 12.46 -11.46 3.71
CA GLY A 127 12.61 -11.73 5.14
C GLY A 127 13.80 -12.61 5.53
N GLN A 128 14.59 -13.06 4.57
CA GLN A 128 15.67 -14.02 4.80
C GLN A 128 17.00 -13.35 5.21
N GLY A 129 17.03 -12.03 5.40
CA GLY A 129 18.27 -11.28 5.73
C GLY A 129 19.38 -11.46 4.67
N LYS A 130 19.03 -12.04 3.53
CA LYS A 130 19.90 -12.34 2.40
C LYS A 130 19.96 -11.09 1.53
N ILE A 131 21.13 -10.84 0.96
CA ILE A 131 21.26 -9.93 -0.18
C ILE A 131 20.24 -10.38 -1.24
N VAL A 132 19.53 -9.43 -1.83
CA VAL A 132 18.54 -9.74 -2.88
C VAL A 132 19.32 -10.19 -4.12
N ASP A 133 19.48 -11.50 -4.24
CA ASP A 133 20.13 -12.15 -5.36
C ASP A 133 19.12 -12.38 -6.50
N GLU A 134 19.63 -12.57 -7.72
CA GLU A 134 18.83 -12.91 -8.90
C GLU A 134 18.01 -14.19 -8.72
N ASP A 135 18.53 -15.19 -7.98
CA ASP A 135 17.81 -16.44 -7.69
C ASP A 135 16.56 -16.20 -6.83
N ALA A 136 16.60 -15.21 -5.93
CA ALA A 136 15.45 -14.84 -5.12
C ALA A 136 14.36 -14.20 -6.00
N ILE A 137 14.76 -13.36 -6.97
CA ILE A 137 13.85 -12.77 -7.96
C ILE A 137 13.20 -13.86 -8.80
N LYS A 138 13.97 -14.81 -9.34
CA LYS A 138 13.43 -15.96 -10.09
C LYS A 138 12.46 -16.79 -9.27
N THR A 139 12.78 -17.06 -8.00
CA THR A 139 11.88 -17.80 -7.11
C THR A 139 10.53 -17.08 -6.92
N VAL A 140 10.53 -15.74 -6.94
CA VAL A 140 9.29 -14.95 -6.88
C VAL A 140 8.54 -15.02 -8.20
N GLU A 141 9.23 -14.90 -9.34
CA GLU A 141 8.62 -15.05 -10.68
C GLU A 141 7.93 -16.41 -10.84
N ASP A 142 8.61 -17.49 -10.46
CA ASP A 142 8.08 -18.86 -10.53
C ASP A 142 6.88 -19.07 -9.59
N LYS A 143 6.88 -18.45 -8.41
CA LYS A 143 5.76 -18.56 -7.45
C LYS A 143 4.54 -17.75 -7.85
N LEU A 144 4.75 -16.61 -8.52
CA LEU A 144 3.66 -15.74 -8.95
C LEU A 144 3.07 -16.18 -10.28
N GLU A 145 3.87 -16.74 -11.19
CA GLU A 145 3.44 -17.19 -12.52
C GLU A 145 2.81 -16.06 -13.36
N LEU A 146 3.35 -14.84 -13.26
CA LEU A 146 2.82 -13.62 -13.90
C LEU A 146 3.76 -12.99 -14.94
N GLY A 147 4.73 -13.75 -15.44
CA GLY A 147 5.77 -13.24 -16.34
C GLY A 147 6.98 -12.71 -15.59
N GLN A 148 7.69 -11.75 -16.20
CA GLN A 148 8.90 -11.18 -15.60
C GLN A 148 8.56 -10.20 -14.48
N ILE A 149 9.46 -10.05 -13.50
CA ILE A 149 9.22 -9.20 -12.33
C ILE A 149 8.94 -7.73 -12.70
N GLU A 150 9.53 -7.24 -13.79
CA GLU A 150 9.29 -5.90 -14.30
C GLU A 150 7.83 -5.68 -14.76
N GLU A 151 7.22 -6.67 -15.42
CA GLU A 151 5.81 -6.61 -15.83
C GLU A 151 4.89 -6.64 -14.61
N VAL A 152 5.27 -7.40 -13.58
CA VAL A 152 4.53 -7.45 -12.30
C VAL A 152 4.55 -6.09 -11.60
N ILE A 153 5.65 -5.34 -11.69
CA ILE A 153 5.73 -3.96 -11.17
C ILE A 153 4.77 -3.05 -11.92
N MET A 154 4.73 -3.13 -13.25
CA MET A 154 3.77 -2.36 -14.06
C MET A 154 2.33 -2.68 -13.67
N GLN A 155 1.97 -3.96 -13.55
CA GLN A 155 0.65 -4.38 -13.08
C GLN A 155 0.33 -3.84 -11.67
N ALA A 156 1.31 -3.81 -10.76
CA ALA A 156 1.13 -3.29 -9.42
C ALA A 156 0.85 -1.78 -9.42
N HIS A 157 1.55 -1.01 -10.27
CA HIS A 157 1.28 0.41 -10.45
C HIS A 157 -0.07 0.67 -11.12
N ASP A 158 -0.43 -0.12 -12.13
CA ASP A 158 -1.72 -0.03 -12.81
C ASP A 158 -2.86 -0.32 -11.82
N GLU A 159 -2.71 -1.32 -10.97
CA GLU A 159 -3.69 -1.65 -9.93
C GLU A 159 -3.81 -0.52 -8.90
N LEU A 160 -2.69 0.07 -8.47
CA LEU A 160 -2.71 1.24 -7.58
C LEU A 160 -3.45 2.43 -8.23
N GLY A 161 -3.19 2.69 -9.51
CA GLY A 161 -3.86 3.73 -10.27
C GLY A 161 -5.35 3.45 -10.49
N LEU A 162 -5.71 2.19 -10.73
CA LEU A 162 -7.09 1.73 -10.82
C LEU A 162 -7.82 1.90 -9.49
N ALA A 163 -7.20 1.49 -8.37
CA ALA A 163 -7.77 1.65 -7.04
C ALA A 163 -8.08 3.12 -6.72
N ALA A 164 -7.18 4.04 -7.09
CA ALA A 164 -7.42 5.48 -6.94
C ALA A 164 -8.63 5.95 -7.76
N LYS A 165 -8.77 5.49 -9.01
CA LYS A 165 -9.91 5.81 -9.87
C LYS A 165 -11.21 5.17 -9.39
N MET A 166 -11.17 3.96 -8.82
CA MET A 166 -12.34 3.27 -8.29
C MET A 166 -13.00 4.02 -7.12
N ILE A 167 -12.21 4.79 -6.35
CA ILE A 167 -12.72 5.67 -5.31
C ILE A 167 -13.54 6.83 -5.92
N GLU A 168 -13.08 7.38 -7.05
CA GLU A 168 -13.77 8.46 -7.76
C GLU A 168 -15.02 7.95 -8.51
N TRP A 169 -14.88 6.84 -9.24
CA TRP A 169 -15.93 6.31 -10.11
C TRP A 169 -17.05 5.61 -9.36
N LYS A 170 -16.80 5.14 -8.13
CA LYS A 170 -17.78 4.48 -7.26
C LYS A 170 -18.58 3.39 -7.96
N ALA A 171 -17.92 2.60 -8.80
CA ALA A 171 -18.55 1.52 -9.57
C ALA A 171 -19.18 0.40 -8.71
N PHE A 172 -19.01 0.46 -7.38
CA PHE A 172 -19.67 -0.42 -6.42
C PHE A 172 -21.09 0.02 -6.05
N GLU A 173 -21.52 1.21 -6.47
CA GLU A 173 -22.90 1.66 -6.30
C GLU A 173 -23.84 0.92 -7.28
N PRO A 174 -25.14 0.82 -6.96
CA PRO A 174 -26.12 0.27 -7.88
C PRO A 174 -26.13 1.02 -9.22
N LEU A 175 -26.52 0.32 -10.29
CA LEU A 175 -26.65 0.87 -11.64
C LEU A 175 -27.47 2.18 -11.64
N GLU A 176 -26.92 3.25 -12.20
CA GLU A 176 -27.62 4.55 -12.34
C GLU A 176 -28.88 4.41 -13.20
N HIS A 177 -28.80 3.61 -14.27
CA HIS A 177 -29.90 3.35 -15.19
C HIS A 177 -30.05 1.85 -15.45
N THR A 178 -31.23 1.32 -15.15
CA THR A 178 -31.60 -0.03 -15.54
C THR A 178 -31.83 -0.09 -17.06
N PRO A 179 -31.48 -1.20 -17.73
CA PRO A 179 -31.70 -1.33 -19.16
C PRO A 179 -33.20 -1.28 -19.50
N ALA A 180 -33.51 -0.76 -20.69
CA ALA A 180 -34.86 -0.82 -21.23
C ALA A 180 -35.32 -2.28 -21.41
N PRO A 181 -36.63 -2.57 -21.25
CA PRO A 181 -37.14 -3.92 -21.47
C PRO A 181 -36.85 -4.34 -22.91
N GLY A 182 -36.20 -5.50 -23.09
CA GLY A 182 -35.81 -6.03 -24.40
C GLY A 182 -34.44 -5.57 -24.93
N GLN A 183 -33.72 -4.64 -24.28
CA GLN A 183 -32.40 -4.15 -24.74
C GLN A 183 -31.36 -5.27 -24.90
N TRP A 184 -31.37 -6.24 -23.99
CA TRP A 184 -30.45 -7.39 -23.99
C TRP A 184 -31.10 -8.68 -24.49
N LYS A 185 -32.29 -8.58 -25.11
CA LYS A 185 -32.90 -9.70 -25.83
C LYS A 185 -32.19 -9.79 -27.18
N TYR A 186 -31.40 -10.83 -27.36
CA TYR A 186 -30.78 -11.12 -28.66
C TYR A 186 -31.80 -11.76 -29.62
N PHE A 187 -31.41 -12.01 -30.86
CA PHE A 187 -32.27 -12.66 -31.85
C PHE A 187 -32.74 -14.04 -31.36
N ASP A 188 -34.05 -14.26 -31.36
CA ASP A 188 -34.63 -15.59 -31.20
C ASP A 188 -34.99 -16.12 -32.59
N MET A 189 -34.25 -17.16 -33.02
CA MET A 189 -34.44 -17.82 -34.32
C MET A 189 -35.87 -18.33 -34.52
N ARG A 190 -36.61 -18.63 -33.45
CA ARG A 190 -38.02 -19.08 -33.53
C ARG A 190 -38.98 -17.94 -33.84
N GLU A 191 -38.71 -16.74 -33.30
CA GLU A 191 -39.49 -15.54 -33.61
C GLU A 191 -39.18 -15.06 -35.04
N GLU A 192 -37.92 -15.20 -35.48
CA GLU A 192 -37.49 -14.83 -36.83
C GLU A 192 -37.96 -15.82 -37.91
N SER A 193 -38.05 -17.12 -37.60
CA SER A 193 -38.60 -18.15 -38.51
C SER A 193 -40.13 -18.09 -38.66
N GLY A 194 -40.82 -17.21 -37.91
CA GLY A 194 -42.28 -17.10 -37.93
C GLY A 194 -43.00 -18.23 -37.20
N GLU A 195 -42.27 -19.00 -36.38
CA GLU A 195 -42.79 -20.12 -35.58
C GLU A 195 -43.09 -19.71 -34.11
N GLY A 196 -42.88 -18.43 -33.76
CA GLY A 196 -43.24 -17.87 -32.47
C GLY A 196 -44.75 -17.77 -32.28
N GLU A 197 -45.25 -18.35 -31.19
CA GLU A 197 -46.67 -18.58 -30.87
C GLU A 197 -47.58 -17.32 -30.91
N GLN A 198 -48.86 -17.55 -31.29
CA GLN A 198 -50.01 -16.64 -31.17
C GLN A 198 -50.55 -16.58 -29.73
#